data_AF-A0A8T6QZI3-F1
#
_entry.id   AF-A0A8T6QZI3-F1
#
_cell.length_a   1.000
_cell.length_b   1.000
_cell.length_c   1.000
_cell.angle_alpha   90.00
_cell.angle_beta   90.00
_cell.angle_gamma   90.00
#
_symmetry.space_group_name_H-M   'P 1'
#
loop_
_entity.id
_entity.type
_entity.pdbx_description
1 polymer ?
#
loop_
_entity_poly.entity_id
_entity_poly.type
_entity_poly.pdbx_seq_one_letter_code
_entity_poly.pdbx_strand_id
1 'polypeptide(L)'
;MALVAGVCVAAIVGVVGVGPVTSAIGCAWQQVTGGGSCTTSSITGPVGASADDGDRRDAERDTRGNRRDDARGDRPSDEDPGTPPEGGTEGSDAYPGGLGPGVPGTTVPGGQQPPPWTPPDQGAGPYAGEDPSIRDRATLAAAEAAANALSGTWPDAARNLLHFLGNSGETYEQDVDSMLESSSALTEAVDAQQLNLAALAVEQARAAGATGPMTFPVNTPWNGVYITKDDSANWFYALGGISYNQTGSVTVTPPASPGEPWTYTTTTQVNIRDRYNWDGGKSTRIGPLTITDEQLARLHRVGLAQEFTAVGTSSTQNSSGEVP
;
A
#
# COMPACT_ATOMS: atom_id res chain seq x y z
N MET A 1 17.32 -44.44 -38.32
CA MET A 1 18.56 -44.77 -37.58
C MET A 1 18.28 -44.48 -36.12
N ALA A 2 18.50 -45.43 -35.20
CA ALA A 2 17.93 -45.40 -33.85
C ALA A 2 18.99 -45.20 -32.75
N LEU A 3 18.61 -44.47 -31.70
CA LEU A 3 19.23 -44.36 -30.36
C LEU A 3 18.16 -43.67 -29.49
N VAL A 4 17.36 -44.36 -28.67
CA VAL A 4 17.65 -45.21 -27.49
C VAL A 4 18.10 -44.42 -26.26
N ALA A 5 17.10 -44.13 -25.42
CA ALA A 5 17.06 -44.13 -23.95
C ALA A 5 18.25 -43.62 -23.10
N GLY A 6 17.92 -42.75 -22.14
CA GLY A 6 18.77 -42.35 -21.02
C GLY A 6 17.95 -41.84 -19.84
N VAL A 7 17.22 -42.73 -19.15
CA VAL A 7 16.52 -42.40 -17.89
C VAL A 7 17.51 -42.43 -16.73
N CYS A 8 17.55 -41.36 -15.92
CA CYS A 8 18.19 -41.37 -14.61
C CYS A 8 17.17 -41.03 -13.52
N VAL A 9 16.72 -42.06 -12.82
CA VAL A 9 16.05 -41.93 -11.52
C VAL A 9 17.15 -41.98 -10.45
N ALA A 10 17.19 -40.97 -9.57
CA ALA A 10 17.97 -41.02 -8.34
C ALA A 10 17.01 -40.80 -7.15
N ALA A 11 17.05 -41.72 -6.19
CA ALA A 11 16.10 -41.77 -5.08
C ALA A 11 16.50 -40.85 -3.91
N ILE A 12 15.51 -40.55 -3.08
CA ILE A 12 15.56 -39.66 -1.92
C ILE A 12 16.41 -40.27 -0.79
N VAL A 13 17.30 -39.46 -0.19
CA VAL A 13 17.68 -39.57 1.23
C VAL A 13 17.60 -38.17 1.82
N GLY A 14 16.72 -37.97 2.81
CA GLY A 14 16.49 -36.66 3.41
C GLY A 14 17.40 -36.37 4.60
N VAL A 15 17.73 -35.09 4.79
CA VAL A 15 18.08 -34.53 6.10
C VAL A 15 17.29 -33.23 6.28
N VAL A 16 16.72 -33.05 7.46
CA VAL A 16 15.84 -31.93 7.82
C VAL A 16 16.69 -30.67 8.10
N GLY A 17 16.30 -29.53 7.54
CA GLY A 17 16.97 -28.25 7.79
C GLY A 17 16.14 -27.08 7.27
N VAL A 18 15.31 -26.49 8.13
CA VAL A 18 14.52 -25.28 7.81
C VAL A 18 15.39 -24.03 7.87
N GLY A 19 15.34 -23.24 6.81
CA GLY A 19 15.94 -21.91 6.70
C GLY A 19 15.39 -21.19 5.46
N PRO A 20 15.12 -19.87 5.50
CA PRO A 20 14.45 -19.18 4.42
C PRO A 20 15.35 -19.06 3.18
N VAL A 21 14.87 -19.55 2.04
CA VAL A 21 15.57 -19.45 0.75
C VAL A 21 15.24 -18.09 0.11
N THR A 22 16.18 -17.16 0.17
CA THR A 22 16.12 -15.91 -0.60
C THR A 22 16.47 -16.18 -2.07
N SER A 23 15.47 -16.60 -2.85
CA SER A 23 15.61 -16.76 -4.30
C SER A 23 15.69 -15.42 -5.02
N ALA A 24 16.90 -14.87 -5.12
CA ALA A 24 17.18 -13.74 -6.00
C ALA A 24 17.18 -14.20 -7.47
N ILE A 25 16.07 -14.02 -8.18
CA ILE A 25 15.99 -14.17 -9.64
C ILE A 25 16.21 -12.79 -10.27
N GLY A 26 17.48 -12.47 -10.54
CA GLY A 26 17.84 -11.37 -11.43
C GLY A 26 17.77 -11.84 -12.89
N CYS A 27 16.79 -11.39 -13.66
CA CYS A 27 16.80 -11.55 -15.11
C CYS A 27 17.64 -10.44 -15.76
N ALA A 28 18.78 -10.82 -16.32
CA ALA A 28 19.63 -9.92 -17.08
C ALA A 28 19.06 -9.67 -18.48
N TRP A 29 19.19 -8.43 -18.96
CA TRP A 29 19.12 -8.09 -20.38
C TRP A 29 20.49 -7.62 -20.84
N GLN A 30 21.02 -8.22 -21.92
CA GLN A 30 22.28 -7.78 -22.55
C GLN A 30 22.26 -8.03 -24.06
N GLN A 31 23.08 -7.24 -24.79
CA GLN A 31 23.22 -7.15 -26.26
C GLN A 31 22.07 -6.32 -26.90
N VAL A 32 22.28 -5.39 -27.84
CA VAL A 32 23.30 -5.17 -28.90
C VAL A 32 23.50 -3.64 -29.10
N THR A 33 24.66 -3.01 -29.39
CA THR A 33 26.12 -3.30 -29.34
C THR A 33 26.89 -1.96 -29.47
N GLY A 34 28.08 -1.82 -28.88
CA GLY A 34 28.98 -0.67 -29.11
C GLY A 34 30.23 -0.72 -28.21
N GLY A 35 31.43 -0.74 -28.79
CA GLY A 35 32.68 -1.02 -28.07
C GLY A 35 33.33 0.21 -27.40
N GLY A 36 34.10 -0.02 -26.33
CA GLY A 36 34.86 1.03 -25.63
C GLY A 36 35.68 0.50 -24.46
N SER A 37 36.98 0.30 -24.70
CA SER A 37 38.06 -0.10 -23.77
C SER A 37 37.85 0.14 -22.26
N CYS A 38 38.07 -0.91 -21.46
CA CYS A 38 38.39 -0.76 -20.04
C CYS A 38 39.71 0.02 -19.87
N THR A 39 39.75 1.02 -18.99
CA THR A 39 41.00 1.52 -18.38
C THR A 39 40.78 1.82 -16.90
N THR A 40 41.36 0.98 -16.03
CA THR A 40 41.51 1.28 -14.62
C THR A 40 42.66 2.27 -14.44
N SER A 41 42.51 3.31 -13.63
CA SER A 41 43.63 4.14 -13.19
C SER A 41 43.39 4.68 -11.79
N SER A 42 44.07 4.07 -10.82
CA SER A 42 44.20 4.57 -9.46
C SER A 42 45.36 5.54 -9.36
N ILE A 43 45.14 6.73 -8.79
CA ILE A 43 46.19 7.62 -8.29
C ILE A 43 45.86 8.03 -6.86
N THR A 44 46.84 7.90 -5.99
CA THR A 44 46.76 8.14 -4.53
C THR A 44 47.57 9.36 -4.09
N GLY A 45 46.90 10.32 -3.45
CA GLY A 45 47.50 11.30 -2.51
C GLY A 45 48.34 12.46 -3.08
N PRO A 46 48.83 13.38 -2.22
CA PRO A 46 48.72 13.40 -0.76
C PRO A 46 48.09 14.67 -0.13
N VAL A 47 48.06 14.67 1.21
CA VAL A 47 47.54 15.69 2.14
C VAL A 47 48.15 17.09 2.03
N GLY A 48 47.32 18.10 2.38
CA GLY A 48 47.74 19.44 2.78
C GLY A 48 46.62 20.12 3.59
N ALA A 49 46.89 20.51 4.84
CA ALA A 49 45.92 21.12 5.74
C ALA A 49 46.35 22.53 6.12
N SER A 50 45.41 23.48 6.11
CA SER A 50 45.32 24.66 6.98
C SER A 50 43.99 25.39 6.73
N ALA A 51 43.47 26.06 7.75
CA ALA A 51 42.12 26.62 7.78
C ALA A 51 42.01 28.04 7.19
N ASP A 52 40.79 28.43 6.78
CA ASP A 52 40.17 29.66 7.28
C ASP A 52 38.61 29.60 7.20
N ASP A 53 37.94 30.54 7.85
CA ASP A 53 36.50 30.66 8.11
C ASP A 53 35.59 30.93 6.89
N GLY A 54 34.28 30.72 7.07
CA GLY A 54 33.23 31.45 6.33
C GLY A 54 32.11 30.61 5.69
N ASP A 55 30.91 30.70 6.27
CA ASP A 55 29.57 30.54 5.68
C ASP A 55 29.39 29.64 4.44
N ARG A 56 28.87 28.41 4.66
CA ARG A 56 27.94 27.66 3.79
C ARG A 56 27.50 26.36 4.48
N ARG A 57 26.40 26.40 5.22
CA ARG A 57 25.63 25.21 5.63
C ARG A 57 24.17 25.57 5.76
N ASP A 58 23.41 25.40 4.68
CA ASP A 58 21.95 25.23 4.67
C ASP A 58 21.49 24.80 3.26
N ALA A 59 22.15 23.75 2.73
CA ALA A 59 21.82 23.13 1.46
C ALA A 59 22.40 21.70 1.40
N GLU A 60 22.05 20.83 2.35
CA GLU A 60 22.25 19.36 2.28
C GLU A 60 21.62 18.67 3.52
N ARG A 61 20.29 18.47 3.51
CA ARG A 61 19.62 17.50 4.38
C ARG A 61 18.46 16.76 3.70
N ASP A 62 18.47 16.68 2.37
CA ASP A 62 17.69 15.70 1.62
C ASP A 62 18.61 14.58 1.14
N THR A 63 18.95 13.64 2.04
CA THR A 63 19.55 12.30 1.75
C THR A 63 19.88 11.53 3.03
N ARG A 64 18.88 11.30 3.90
CA ARG A 64 18.87 10.18 4.87
C ARG A 64 17.41 9.80 5.12
N GLY A 65 16.97 8.57 4.93
CA GLY A 65 17.64 7.40 4.36
C GLY A 65 16.63 6.26 4.41
N ASN A 66 16.29 5.68 3.27
CA ASN A 66 15.19 4.74 3.17
C ASN A 66 15.56 3.40 3.87
N ARG A 67 15.09 3.24 5.11
CA ARG A 67 15.19 2.01 5.89
C ARG A 67 14.15 2.06 7.03
N ARG A 68 12.96 1.53 6.76
CA ARG A 68 12.09 1.02 7.82
C ARG A 68 12.74 -0.29 8.25
N ASP A 69 13.36 -0.31 9.44
CA ASP A 69 13.92 -1.53 9.99
C ASP A 69 12.77 -2.31 10.66
N ASP A 70 12.33 -3.38 10.00
CA ASP A 70 11.24 -4.26 10.42
C ASP A 70 11.60 -5.07 11.68
N ALA A 71 11.57 -4.43 12.85
CA ALA A 71 11.78 -5.09 14.13
C ALA A 71 11.18 -4.31 15.31
N ARG A 72 9.90 -4.55 15.65
CA ARG A 72 9.37 -4.12 16.95
C ARG A 72 8.17 -4.92 17.49
N GLY A 73 8.41 -6.21 17.74
CA GLY A 73 7.89 -6.91 18.92
C GLY A 73 6.41 -7.27 18.96
N ASP A 74 6.12 -8.52 18.60
CA ASP A 74 4.88 -9.20 18.99
C ASP A 74 4.63 -9.07 20.50
N ARG A 75 3.49 -8.49 20.86
CA ARG A 75 2.93 -8.60 22.20
C ARG A 75 1.44 -8.92 22.02
N PRO A 76 0.95 -10.10 22.42
CA PRO A 76 -0.46 -10.43 22.26
C PRO A 76 -1.31 -9.44 23.06
N SER A 77 -2.25 -8.77 22.41
CA SER A 77 -3.36 -8.12 23.08
C SER A 77 -4.38 -9.19 23.46
N ASP A 78 -4.82 -9.19 24.72
CA ASP A 78 -5.88 -10.08 25.23
C ASP A 78 -7.26 -9.55 24.79
N GLU A 79 -7.49 -9.44 23.48
CA GLU A 79 -8.72 -8.91 22.88
C GLU A 79 -9.70 -10.03 22.48
N ASP A 80 -10.99 -9.75 22.68
CA ASP A 80 -12.09 -10.71 22.48
C ASP A 80 -12.23 -11.09 20.99
N PRO A 81 -12.27 -12.40 20.61
CA PRO A 81 -12.31 -12.83 19.21
C PRO A 81 -13.58 -12.40 18.46
N GLY A 82 -13.59 -11.17 17.96
CA GLY A 82 -14.69 -10.61 17.16
C GLY A 82 -14.76 -9.08 17.14
N THR A 83 -14.18 -8.38 18.12
CA THR A 83 -14.12 -6.90 18.08
C THR A 83 -12.81 -6.46 17.46
N PRO A 84 -12.79 -5.59 16.42
CA PRO A 84 -11.54 -5.01 15.93
C PRO A 84 -10.85 -4.18 17.03
N PRO A 85 -9.50 -4.14 17.08
CA PRO A 85 -8.78 -3.23 17.96
C PRO A 85 -9.11 -1.76 17.63
N GLU A 86 -8.72 -0.81 18.49
CA GLU A 86 -9.03 0.60 18.29
C GLU A 86 -8.63 1.09 16.88
N GLY A 87 -9.60 1.62 16.14
CA GLY A 87 -9.41 2.07 14.75
C GLY A 87 -9.47 0.99 13.68
N GLY A 88 -9.61 -0.29 14.04
CA GLY A 88 -9.89 -1.38 13.10
C GLY A 88 -11.29 -1.33 12.49
N THR A 89 -11.54 -2.14 11.47
CA THR A 89 -12.87 -2.32 10.87
C THR A 89 -13.24 -3.79 10.76
N GLU A 90 -14.51 -4.13 10.98
CA GLU A 90 -15.06 -5.47 10.75
C GLU A 90 -15.09 -5.82 9.25
N GLY A 91 -15.27 -7.10 8.93
CA GLY A 91 -15.33 -7.58 7.55
C GLY A 91 -15.48 -9.10 7.43
N SER A 92 -15.55 -9.59 6.20
CA SER A 92 -15.57 -11.03 5.87
C SER A 92 -14.22 -11.49 5.34
N ASP A 93 -13.73 -12.63 5.81
CA ASP A 93 -12.41 -13.19 5.45
C ASP A 93 -12.09 -13.06 3.95
N ALA A 94 -10.86 -12.63 3.66
CA ALA A 94 -10.32 -12.64 2.31
C ALA A 94 -10.27 -14.08 1.77
N TYR A 95 -10.53 -14.25 0.47
CA TYR A 95 -10.34 -15.55 -0.15
C TYR A 95 -8.84 -15.88 -0.28
N PRO A 96 -8.45 -17.17 -0.20
CA PRO A 96 -7.09 -17.58 -0.55
C PRO A 96 -6.73 -17.14 -1.99
N GLY A 97 -5.68 -16.33 -2.13
CA GLY A 97 -5.32 -15.73 -3.43
C GLY A 97 -6.28 -14.62 -3.92
N GLY A 98 -7.23 -14.19 -3.09
CA GLY A 98 -8.21 -13.14 -3.37
C GLY A 98 -9.42 -13.55 -4.22
N LEU A 99 -9.49 -14.82 -4.64
CA LEU A 99 -10.53 -15.34 -5.52
C LEU A 99 -11.27 -16.52 -4.89
N GLY A 100 -12.58 -16.38 -4.71
CA GLY A 100 -13.44 -17.42 -4.14
C GLY A 100 -13.90 -18.46 -5.17
N PRO A 101 -14.72 -19.45 -4.76
CA PRO A 101 -15.13 -20.54 -5.65
C PRO A 101 -15.99 -20.03 -6.81
N GLY A 102 -15.61 -20.42 -8.04
CA GLY A 102 -16.34 -20.03 -9.25
C GLY A 102 -17.66 -20.79 -9.46
N VAL A 103 -18.64 -20.09 -10.05
CA VAL A 103 -19.93 -20.65 -10.47
C VAL A 103 -20.11 -20.56 -12.00
N PRO A 104 -20.79 -21.52 -12.65
CA PRO A 104 -21.09 -21.42 -14.08
C PRO A 104 -21.98 -20.22 -14.44
N GLY A 105 -21.71 -19.60 -15.58
CA GLY A 105 -22.40 -18.42 -16.09
C GLY A 105 -21.69 -17.11 -15.78
N THR A 106 -22.41 -16.01 -15.99
CA THR A 106 -21.94 -14.61 -15.86
C THR A 106 -22.60 -13.88 -14.68
N THR A 107 -23.21 -14.61 -13.75
CA THR A 107 -23.96 -14.02 -12.63
C THR A 107 -23.00 -13.62 -11.52
N VAL A 108 -22.84 -12.32 -11.34
CA VAL A 108 -22.06 -11.72 -10.25
C VAL A 108 -22.72 -12.01 -8.89
N PRO A 109 -22.04 -12.71 -7.95
CA PRO A 109 -22.50 -12.80 -6.57
C PRO A 109 -22.58 -11.41 -5.94
N GLY A 110 -23.51 -11.20 -4.99
CA GLY A 110 -23.68 -9.91 -4.32
C GLY A 110 -22.39 -9.38 -3.69
N GLY A 111 -22.29 -8.05 -3.58
CA GLY A 111 -21.07 -7.34 -3.19
C GLY A 111 -20.43 -7.90 -1.92
N GLN A 112 -19.18 -8.33 -2.05
CA GLN A 112 -18.37 -8.78 -0.91
C GLN A 112 -18.04 -7.58 -0.02
N GLN A 113 -18.15 -7.76 1.30
CA GLN A 113 -17.56 -6.80 2.23
C GLN A 113 -16.03 -6.96 2.23
N PRO A 114 -15.27 -5.89 2.47
CA PRO A 114 -13.83 -6.00 2.68
C PRO A 114 -13.50 -6.95 3.84
N PRO A 115 -12.25 -7.43 3.95
CA PRO A 115 -11.80 -8.20 5.09
C PRO A 115 -11.72 -7.34 6.34
N PRO A 116 -11.74 -7.93 7.55
CA PRO A 116 -11.44 -7.19 8.76
C PRO A 116 -10.05 -6.53 8.63
N TRP A 117 -9.92 -5.33 9.17
CA TRP A 117 -8.70 -4.52 9.10
C TRP A 117 -8.27 -4.10 10.50
N THR A 118 -6.96 -4.01 10.71
CA THR A 118 -6.32 -3.61 11.96
C THR A 118 -5.22 -2.60 11.62
N PRO A 119 -5.12 -1.46 12.34
CA PRO A 119 -4.02 -0.52 12.16
C PRO A 119 -2.64 -1.19 12.27
N PRO A 120 -1.65 -0.78 11.45
CA PRO A 120 -0.31 -1.35 11.49
C PRO A 120 0.52 -0.91 12.71
N ASP A 121 0.07 0.10 13.45
CA ASP A 121 0.72 0.66 14.63
C ASP A 121 -0.32 1.08 15.70
N GLN A 122 0.15 1.63 16.82
CA GLN A 122 -0.66 1.98 18.00
C GLN A 122 -0.98 3.48 18.13
N GLY A 123 -0.64 4.28 17.12
CA GLY A 123 -0.80 5.73 17.10
C GLY A 123 -0.04 6.46 18.21
N ALA A 124 -0.47 7.69 18.50
CA ALA A 124 0.17 8.59 19.44
C ALA A 124 0.03 8.20 20.93
N GLY A 125 -0.66 7.09 21.24
CA GLY A 125 -1.04 6.67 22.60
C GLY A 125 -2.42 7.22 23.03
N PRO A 126 -2.86 7.00 24.28
CA PRO A 126 -4.24 7.26 24.69
C PRO A 126 -4.72 8.71 24.48
N TYR A 127 -5.89 8.85 23.85
CA TYR A 127 -6.61 10.11 23.71
C TYR A 127 -6.87 10.77 25.08
N ALA A 128 -6.62 12.08 25.17
CA ALA A 128 -6.87 12.90 26.36
C ALA A 128 -6.25 12.36 27.68
N GLY A 129 -5.15 11.61 27.60
CA GLY A 129 -4.37 11.11 28.75
C GLY A 129 -3.39 12.13 29.37
N GLU A 130 -3.16 13.28 28.72
CA GLU A 130 -2.31 14.38 29.18
C GLU A 130 -3.10 15.69 29.36
N ASP A 131 -2.61 16.62 30.19
CA ASP A 131 -3.20 17.96 30.32
C ASP A 131 -2.80 18.90 29.15
N PRO A 132 -3.75 19.67 28.59
CA PRO A 132 -3.48 20.67 27.56
C PRO A 132 -2.84 21.95 28.12
N SER A 133 -1.90 22.52 27.37
CA SER A 133 -1.26 23.80 27.66
C SER A 133 -1.66 24.87 26.62
N ILE A 134 -1.31 26.12 26.90
CA ILE A 134 -1.48 27.24 25.96
C ILE A 134 -0.70 27.01 24.66
N ARG A 135 0.43 26.28 24.70
CA ARG A 135 1.23 25.98 23.49
C ARG A 135 0.52 25.01 22.55
N ASP A 136 -0.30 24.10 23.09
CA ASP A 136 -1.05 23.14 22.29
C ASP A 136 -2.24 23.82 21.62
N ARG A 137 -2.94 24.71 22.34
CA ARG A 137 -3.97 25.58 21.75
C ARG A 137 -3.42 26.48 20.63
N ALA A 138 -2.18 26.99 20.78
CA ALA A 138 -1.50 27.74 19.73
C ALA A 138 -1.07 26.84 18.55
N THR A 139 -0.71 25.58 18.80
CA THR A 139 -0.37 24.57 17.78
C THR A 139 -1.60 24.16 16.98
N LEU A 140 -2.74 23.91 17.64
CA LEU A 140 -4.05 23.67 17.03
C LEU A 140 -4.42 24.81 16.07
N ALA A 141 -4.45 26.05 16.56
CA ALA A 141 -4.79 27.21 15.74
C ALA A 141 -3.83 27.43 14.55
N ALA A 142 -2.54 27.10 14.73
CA ALA A 142 -1.55 27.12 13.64
C ALA A 142 -1.82 26.03 12.58
N ALA A 143 -2.18 24.83 13.01
CA ALA A 143 -2.50 23.70 12.14
C ALA A 143 -3.82 23.92 11.37
N GLU A 144 -4.84 24.50 12.02
CA GLU A 144 -6.10 24.91 11.39
C GLU A 144 -5.85 25.97 10.31
N ALA A 145 -5.11 27.03 10.64
CA ALA A 145 -4.79 28.11 9.70
C ALA A 145 -3.97 27.58 8.51
N ALA A 146 -3.04 26.68 8.76
CA ALA A 146 -2.24 25.98 7.76
C ALA A 146 -3.09 25.13 6.80
N ALA A 147 -3.97 24.28 7.33
CA ALA A 147 -4.85 23.43 6.53
C ALA A 147 -5.79 24.28 5.66
N ASN A 148 -6.40 25.32 6.23
CA ASN A 148 -7.24 26.26 5.48
C ASN A 148 -6.47 26.96 4.35
N ALA A 149 -5.23 27.41 4.61
CA ALA A 149 -4.39 28.07 3.59
C ALA A 149 -3.97 27.12 2.45
N LEU A 150 -3.80 25.82 2.73
CA LEU A 150 -3.41 24.80 1.74
C LEU A 150 -4.60 24.14 1.05
N SER A 151 -5.84 24.34 1.52
CA SER A 151 -7.06 23.69 1.00
C SER A 151 -7.31 23.83 -0.51
N GLY A 152 -6.88 24.94 -1.13
CA GLY A 152 -6.96 25.13 -2.58
C GLY A 152 -5.84 24.46 -3.40
N THR A 153 -4.80 23.94 -2.74
CA THR A 153 -3.64 23.27 -3.37
C THR A 153 -3.64 21.77 -3.09
N TRP A 154 -3.92 21.37 -1.85
CA TRP A 154 -4.03 19.99 -1.39
C TRP A 154 -5.34 19.81 -0.60
N PRO A 155 -6.49 19.72 -1.31
CA PRO A 155 -7.80 19.69 -0.66
C PRO A 155 -7.99 18.49 0.27
N ASP A 156 -7.51 17.31 -0.10
CA ASP A 156 -7.68 16.08 0.70
C ASP A 156 -6.78 16.05 1.92
N ALA A 157 -5.54 16.53 1.79
CA ALA A 157 -4.65 16.74 2.93
C ALA A 157 -5.24 17.74 3.93
N ALA A 158 -5.78 18.87 3.43
CA ALA A 158 -6.41 19.87 4.26
C ALA A 158 -7.68 19.33 4.95
N ARG A 159 -8.52 18.55 4.24
CA ARG A 159 -9.72 17.93 4.81
C ARG A 159 -9.39 16.93 5.91
N ASN A 160 -8.46 16.01 5.67
CA ASN A 160 -8.03 15.03 6.68
C ASN A 160 -7.43 15.71 7.92
N LEU A 161 -6.56 16.71 7.74
CA LEU A 161 -5.99 17.46 8.85
C LEU A 161 -7.06 18.26 9.63
N LEU A 162 -8.01 18.91 8.95
CA LEU A 162 -9.11 19.62 9.63
C LEU A 162 -10.05 18.66 10.38
N HIS A 163 -10.25 17.43 9.88
CA HIS A 163 -11.05 16.42 10.57
C HIS A 163 -10.37 15.95 11.86
N PHE A 164 -9.06 15.67 11.82
CA PHE A 164 -8.24 15.38 13.01
C PHE A 164 -8.33 16.50 14.05
N LEU A 165 -8.09 17.75 13.64
CA LEU A 165 -8.14 18.93 14.50
C LEU A 165 -9.56 19.24 15.00
N GLY A 166 -10.59 18.79 14.29
CA GLY A 166 -12.00 18.81 14.69
C GLY A 166 -12.33 17.93 15.89
N ASN A 167 -11.42 17.02 16.27
CA ASN A 167 -11.44 16.30 17.55
C ASN A 167 -12.71 15.45 17.78
N SER A 168 -13.27 14.84 16.73
CA SER A 168 -14.38 13.88 16.86
C SER A 168 -13.92 12.42 16.95
N GLY A 169 -12.78 12.08 16.33
CA GLY A 169 -12.29 10.70 16.19
C GLY A 169 -13.15 9.82 15.29
N GLU A 170 -14.20 10.38 14.68
CA GLU A 170 -15.12 9.67 13.81
C GLU A 170 -14.41 9.19 12.54
N THR A 171 -14.76 8.00 12.06
CA THR A 171 -14.31 7.48 10.77
C THR A 171 -14.52 8.51 9.65
N TYR A 172 -13.51 8.69 8.79
CA TYR A 172 -13.55 9.69 7.71
C TYR A 172 -13.45 9.05 6.32
N GLU A 173 -14.51 9.22 5.53
CA GLU A 173 -14.64 8.72 4.16
C GLU A 173 -13.72 9.48 3.19
N GLN A 174 -12.95 8.73 2.41
CA GLN A 174 -11.99 9.21 1.42
C GLN A 174 -12.53 9.04 0.00
N ASP A 175 -12.20 9.99 -0.88
CA ASP A 175 -12.51 9.93 -2.31
C ASP A 175 -11.51 8.99 -3.04
N VAL A 176 -11.83 7.70 -3.05
CA VAL A 176 -10.96 6.68 -3.68
C VAL A 176 -10.91 6.82 -5.20
N ASP A 177 -11.96 7.35 -5.84
CA ASP A 177 -11.94 7.60 -7.28
C ASP A 177 -10.92 8.72 -7.63
N SER A 178 -10.91 9.82 -6.88
CA SER A 178 -9.88 10.87 -6.97
C SER A 178 -8.47 10.36 -6.63
N MET A 179 -8.36 9.41 -5.70
CA MET A 179 -7.10 8.76 -5.36
C MET A 179 -6.55 7.91 -6.51
N LEU A 180 -7.40 7.13 -7.18
CA LEU A 180 -7.05 6.35 -8.37
C LEU A 180 -6.71 7.24 -9.58
N GLU A 181 -7.46 8.34 -9.78
CA GLU A 181 -7.20 9.30 -10.87
C GLU A 181 -5.81 9.97 -10.73
N SER A 182 -5.35 10.20 -9.50
CA SER A 182 -4.14 10.98 -9.21
C SER A 182 -2.94 10.21 -8.66
N SER A 183 -3.07 8.94 -8.31
CA SER A 183 -1.95 8.08 -7.88
C SER A 183 -1.70 6.94 -8.87
N SER A 184 -0.58 7.04 -9.60
CA SER A 184 -0.06 5.94 -10.40
C SER A 184 0.34 4.75 -9.53
N ALA A 185 0.86 4.99 -8.32
CA ALA A 185 1.26 3.91 -7.41
C ALA A 185 0.08 3.02 -6.99
N LEU A 186 -1.09 3.61 -6.67
CA LEU A 186 -2.30 2.86 -6.38
C LEU A 186 -2.85 2.18 -7.63
N THR A 187 -2.96 2.91 -8.74
CA THR A 187 -3.57 2.40 -9.98
C THR A 187 -2.76 1.25 -10.59
N GLU A 188 -1.44 1.33 -10.67
CA GLU A 188 -0.59 0.22 -11.13
C GLU A 188 -0.70 -1.02 -10.21
N ALA A 189 -0.79 -0.83 -8.90
CA ALA A 189 -0.95 -1.91 -7.93
C ALA A 189 -2.34 -2.58 -8.01
N VAL A 190 -3.38 -1.82 -8.34
CA VAL A 190 -4.74 -2.31 -8.61
C VAL A 190 -4.80 -3.05 -9.95
N ASP A 191 -4.24 -2.50 -11.02
CA ASP A 191 -4.25 -3.13 -12.35
C ASP A 191 -3.46 -4.45 -12.35
N ALA A 192 -2.29 -4.49 -11.72
CA ALA A 192 -1.52 -5.72 -11.55
C ALA A 192 -2.31 -6.79 -10.76
N GLN A 193 -3.04 -6.38 -9.71
CA GLN A 193 -3.87 -7.28 -8.93
C GLN A 193 -5.08 -7.80 -9.72
N GLN A 194 -5.71 -6.97 -10.58
CA GLN A 194 -6.78 -7.40 -11.48
C GLN A 194 -6.29 -8.45 -12.51
N LEU A 195 -5.12 -8.24 -13.11
CA LEU A 195 -4.53 -9.19 -14.07
C LEU A 195 -4.20 -10.53 -13.39
N ASN A 196 -3.65 -10.50 -12.17
CA ASN A 196 -3.38 -11.71 -11.39
C ASN A 196 -4.68 -12.48 -11.04
N LEU A 197 -5.76 -11.77 -10.69
CA LEU A 197 -7.08 -12.39 -10.44
C LEU A 197 -7.66 -13.01 -11.71
N ALA A 198 -7.49 -12.38 -12.87
CA ALA A 198 -7.94 -12.92 -14.17
C ALA A 198 -7.18 -14.20 -14.55
N ALA A 199 -5.86 -14.22 -14.37
CA ALA A 199 -5.04 -15.42 -14.58
C ALA A 199 -5.46 -16.57 -13.65
N LEU A 200 -5.61 -16.30 -12.34
CA LEU A 200 -6.05 -17.29 -11.36
C LEU A 200 -7.46 -17.83 -11.67
N ALA A 201 -8.39 -16.97 -12.12
CA ALA A 201 -9.73 -17.38 -12.52
C ALA A 201 -9.70 -18.34 -13.73
N VAL A 202 -8.82 -18.10 -14.71
CA VAL A 202 -8.62 -19.03 -15.84
C VAL A 202 -8.02 -20.36 -15.39
N GLU A 203 -7.04 -20.36 -14.47
CA GLU A 203 -6.50 -21.59 -13.91
C GLU A 203 -7.56 -22.43 -13.19
N GLN A 204 -8.37 -21.80 -12.33
CA GLN A 204 -9.46 -22.48 -11.63
C GLN A 204 -10.55 -22.98 -12.60
N ALA A 205 -10.93 -22.20 -13.61
CA ALA A 205 -11.91 -22.61 -14.63
C ALA A 205 -11.40 -23.79 -15.47
N ARG A 206 -10.12 -23.81 -15.84
CA ARG A 206 -9.47 -24.94 -16.53
C ARG A 206 -9.46 -26.19 -15.64
N ALA A 207 -9.09 -26.06 -14.37
CA ALA A 207 -9.09 -27.16 -13.40
C ALA A 207 -10.51 -27.74 -13.16
N ALA A 208 -11.55 -26.90 -13.22
CA ALA A 208 -12.95 -27.31 -13.16
C ALA A 208 -13.49 -27.92 -14.47
N GLY A 209 -12.72 -27.89 -15.57
CA GLY A 209 -13.16 -28.40 -16.88
C GLY A 209 -14.23 -27.52 -17.54
N ALA A 210 -14.22 -26.21 -17.31
CA ALA A 210 -15.25 -25.29 -17.79
C ALA A 210 -15.35 -25.24 -19.32
N THR A 211 -16.57 -25.47 -19.84
CA THR A 211 -16.90 -25.41 -21.28
C THR A 211 -17.70 -24.15 -21.67
N GLY A 212 -17.90 -23.24 -20.73
CA GLY A 212 -18.57 -21.95 -20.92
C GLY A 212 -18.12 -20.96 -19.84
N PRO A 213 -18.69 -19.74 -19.80
CA PRO A 213 -18.30 -18.72 -18.83
C PRO A 213 -18.38 -19.21 -17.38
N MET A 214 -17.44 -18.77 -16.55
CA MET A 214 -17.48 -18.95 -15.09
C MET A 214 -17.22 -17.61 -14.39
N THR A 215 -18.01 -17.33 -13.35
CA THR A 215 -17.88 -16.13 -12.51
C THR A 215 -17.34 -16.49 -11.13
N PHE A 216 -16.34 -15.77 -10.67
CA PHE A 216 -15.65 -15.97 -9.39
C PHE A 216 -15.80 -14.70 -8.54
N PRO A 217 -16.21 -14.81 -7.26
CA PRO A 217 -16.24 -13.65 -6.36
C PRO A 217 -14.81 -13.24 -5.98
N VAL A 218 -14.59 -11.94 -5.85
CA VAL A 218 -13.31 -11.32 -5.47
C VAL A 218 -13.44 -10.74 -4.06
N ASN A 219 -12.48 -11.08 -3.20
CA ASN A 219 -12.20 -10.42 -1.94
C ASN A 219 -10.72 -10.66 -1.59
N THR A 220 -9.85 -9.71 -1.93
CA THR A 220 -8.39 -9.84 -1.72
C THR A 220 -8.01 -9.70 -0.24
N PRO A 221 -6.82 -10.13 0.20
CA PRO A 221 -6.25 -9.59 1.43
C PRO A 221 -6.06 -8.06 1.31
N TRP A 222 -5.83 -7.40 2.44
CA TRP A 222 -5.31 -6.04 2.49
C TRP A 222 -3.84 -6.05 2.06
N ASN A 223 -3.47 -5.14 1.15
CA ASN A 223 -2.11 -4.93 0.67
C ASN A 223 -1.68 -3.49 0.96
N GLY A 224 -0.42 -3.27 1.33
CA GLY A 224 0.11 -1.92 1.52
C GLY A 224 0.53 -1.29 0.19
N VAL A 225 0.19 -0.02 -0.02
CA VAL A 225 0.75 0.82 -1.09
C VAL A 225 1.20 2.17 -0.52
N TYR A 226 2.24 2.77 -1.11
CA TYR A 226 2.81 4.03 -0.66
C TYR A 226 2.76 5.08 -1.78
N ILE A 227 1.80 5.99 -1.67
CA ILE A 227 1.65 7.16 -2.53
C ILE A 227 2.78 8.13 -2.17
N THR A 228 3.67 8.40 -3.13
CA THR A 228 4.79 9.34 -2.92
C THR A 228 4.35 10.78 -3.20
N LYS A 229 5.14 11.76 -2.74
CA LYS A 229 4.87 13.18 -3.00
C LYS A 229 4.92 13.53 -4.50
N ASP A 230 5.80 12.86 -5.25
CA ASP A 230 5.96 13.09 -6.69
C ASP A 230 4.87 12.38 -7.51
N ASP A 231 4.27 11.33 -6.94
CA ASP A 231 3.08 10.64 -7.48
C ASP A 231 1.82 11.48 -7.25
N SER A 232 1.49 11.76 -5.98
CA SER A 232 0.40 12.69 -5.62
C SER A 232 0.71 13.42 -4.32
N ALA A 233 1.16 14.67 -4.40
CA ALA A 233 1.43 15.49 -3.22
C ALA A 233 0.20 15.63 -2.31
N ASN A 234 -1.01 15.71 -2.88
CA ASN A 234 -2.26 15.81 -2.15
C ASN A 234 -2.50 14.56 -1.29
N TRP A 235 -2.47 13.37 -1.88
CA TRP A 235 -2.70 12.12 -1.15
C TRP A 235 -1.50 11.69 -0.29
N PHE A 236 -0.27 12.09 -0.65
CA PHE A 236 0.92 11.95 0.20
C PHE A 236 0.80 12.71 1.52
N TYR A 237 0.27 13.94 1.49
CA TYR A 237 0.03 14.73 2.70
C TYR A 237 -1.29 14.38 3.41
N ALA A 238 -2.21 13.66 2.74
CA ALA A 238 -3.44 13.16 3.34
C ALA A 238 -3.25 11.85 4.10
N LEU A 239 -2.52 10.88 3.54
CA LEU A 239 -2.35 9.53 4.12
C LEU A 239 -0.95 8.98 3.79
N GLY A 240 -0.53 9.09 2.51
CA GLY A 240 0.74 8.57 2.02
C GLY A 240 0.80 7.05 1.96
N GLY A 241 0.91 6.37 3.10
CA GLY A 241 0.79 4.91 3.16
C GLY A 241 -0.65 4.50 3.42
N ILE A 242 -1.19 3.56 2.64
CA ILE A 242 -2.54 3.04 2.86
C ILE A 242 -2.57 1.52 2.70
N SER A 243 -3.54 0.89 3.35
CA SER A 243 -3.96 -0.48 3.00
C SER A 243 -5.04 -0.40 1.91
N TYR A 244 -4.94 -1.21 0.86
CA TYR A 244 -5.99 -1.37 -0.15
C TYR A 244 -6.40 -2.84 -0.32
N ASN A 245 -7.65 -3.05 -0.72
CA ASN A 245 -8.25 -4.34 -1.04
C ASN A 245 -9.14 -4.19 -2.28
N GLN A 246 -9.42 -5.28 -2.98
CA GLN A 246 -10.46 -5.32 -4.00
C GLN A 246 -11.58 -6.28 -3.62
N THR A 247 -12.82 -5.85 -3.85
CA THR A 247 -14.02 -6.68 -3.78
C THR A 247 -14.78 -6.65 -5.11
N GLY A 248 -15.55 -7.70 -5.41
CA GLY A 248 -16.38 -7.76 -6.62
C GLY A 248 -16.38 -9.15 -7.26
N SER A 249 -16.11 -9.22 -8.57
CA SER A 249 -16.02 -10.49 -9.30
C SER A 249 -15.11 -10.45 -10.52
N VAL A 250 -14.66 -11.63 -10.95
CA VAL A 250 -14.06 -11.88 -12.27
C VAL A 250 -14.88 -12.93 -13.01
N THR A 251 -15.28 -12.64 -14.24
CA THR A 251 -15.87 -13.62 -15.16
C THR A 251 -14.83 -13.99 -16.22
N VAL A 252 -14.58 -15.28 -16.42
CA VAL A 252 -13.70 -15.79 -17.50
C VAL A 252 -14.48 -16.66 -18.47
N THR A 253 -14.12 -16.57 -19.76
CA THR A 253 -14.79 -17.31 -20.84
C THR A 253 -13.76 -18.15 -21.61
N PRO A 254 -14.02 -19.46 -21.81
CA PRO A 254 -13.15 -20.29 -22.64
C PRO A 254 -13.19 -19.86 -24.11
N PRO A 255 -12.10 -20.06 -24.86
CA PRO A 255 -12.05 -19.81 -26.29
C PRO A 255 -13.06 -20.63 -27.07
N ALA A 256 -13.48 -20.12 -28.25
CA ALA A 256 -14.38 -20.84 -29.15
C ALA A 256 -13.62 -21.94 -29.93
N SER A 257 -12.35 -21.71 -30.25
CA SER A 257 -11.48 -22.67 -30.94
C SER A 257 -10.26 -23.06 -30.10
N PRO A 258 -9.73 -24.30 -30.21
CA PRO A 258 -8.47 -24.67 -29.58
C PRO A 258 -7.31 -23.79 -30.07
N GLY A 259 -6.60 -23.13 -29.14
CA GLY A 259 -5.46 -22.26 -29.43
C GLY A 259 -5.76 -20.76 -29.43
N GLU A 260 -7.03 -20.35 -29.34
CA GLU A 260 -7.41 -18.97 -29.01
C GLU A 260 -7.21 -18.69 -27.51
N PRO A 261 -6.99 -17.43 -27.10
CA PRO A 261 -6.84 -17.06 -25.69
C PRO A 261 -8.17 -17.14 -24.93
N TRP A 262 -8.08 -17.23 -23.60
CA TRP A 262 -9.23 -17.04 -22.72
C TRP A 262 -9.50 -15.54 -22.58
N THR A 263 -10.77 -15.14 -22.49
CA THR A 263 -11.13 -13.75 -22.20
C THR A 263 -11.64 -13.60 -20.77
N TYR A 264 -11.50 -12.39 -20.22
CA TYR A 264 -11.99 -12.04 -18.89
C TYR A 264 -12.78 -10.73 -18.89
N THR A 265 -13.61 -10.57 -17.87
CA THR A 265 -14.20 -9.28 -17.46
C THR A 265 -14.14 -9.21 -15.94
N THR A 266 -13.53 -8.16 -15.39
CA THR A 266 -13.60 -7.82 -13.97
C THR A 266 -14.72 -6.81 -13.75
N THR A 267 -15.39 -6.91 -12.61
CA THR A 267 -16.31 -5.89 -12.08
C THR A 267 -15.97 -5.77 -10.60
N THR A 268 -15.16 -4.77 -10.24
CA THR A 268 -14.56 -4.66 -8.90
C THR A 268 -14.59 -3.23 -8.35
N GLN A 269 -14.52 -3.10 -7.03
CA GLN A 269 -14.29 -1.85 -6.32
C GLN A 269 -12.96 -1.94 -5.57
N VAL A 270 -12.28 -0.81 -5.41
CA VAL A 270 -11.09 -0.68 -4.56
C VAL A 270 -11.54 -0.11 -3.23
N ASN A 271 -11.19 -0.79 -2.15
CA ASN A 271 -11.43 -0.35 -0.78
C ASN A 271 -10.10 0.10 -0.18
N ILE A 272 -10.09 1.20 0.57
CA ILE A 272 -8.91 1.67 1.30
C ILE A 272 -9.17 1.70 2.80
N ARG A 273 -8.12 1.49 3.59
CA ARG A 273 -8.07 1.70 5.04
C ARG A 273 -6.73 2.30 5.42
N ASP A 274 -6.77 3.26 6.33
CA ASP A 274 -5.57 3.78 6.99
C ASP A 274 -5.95 4.33 8.37
N ARG A 275 -4.96 4.44 9.28
CA ARG A 275 -5.14 5.09 10.58
C ARG A 275 -4.49 6.46 10.48
N TYR A 276 -5.28 7.52 10.48
CA TYR A 276 -4.76 8.88 10.49
C TYR A 276 -4.24 9.21 11.90
N ASN A 277 -2.99 8.82 12.11
CA ASN A 277 -2.20 9.01 13.32
C ASN A 277 -1.07 10.00 13.08
N TRP A 278 -0.48 10.45 14.18
CA TRP A 278 0.74 11.25 14.16
C TRP A 278 1.65 10.74 15.27
N ASP A 279 2.40 9.66 15.02
CA ASP A 279 3.35 9.06 15.97
C ASP A 279 4.81 9.11 15.48
N GLY A 280 5.01 9.57 14.24
CA GLY A 280 6.31 9.72 13.59
C GLY A 280 7.16 10.87 14.12
N GLY A 281 8.33 11.04 13.49
CA GLY A 281 9.30 12.10 13.80
C GLY A 281 9.64 12.99 12.60
N LYS A 282 8.66 13.24 11.71
CA LYS A 282 8.80 14.19 10.61
C LYS A 282 8.31 15.58 11.02
N SER A 283 8.40 16.53 10.10
CA SER A 283 7.87 17.87 10.29
C SER A 283 7.50 18.51 8.97
N THR A 284 6.38 19.23 8.94
CA THR A 284 5.95 20.02 7.80
C THR A 284 6.09 21.50 8.12
N ARG A 285 6.80 22.24 7.26
CA ARG A 285 6.95 23.69 7.37
C ARG A 285 5.83 24.38 6.60
N ILE A 286 5.10 25.25 7.29
CA ILE A 286 3.96 25.99 6.74
C ILE A 286 4.18 27.47 7.04
N GLY A 287 4.78 28.15 6.06
CA GLY A 287 5.25 29.54 6.20
C GLY A 287 6.38 29.69 7.24
N PRO A 288 6.24 30.58 8.24
CA PRO A 288 7.22 30.73 9.31
C PRO A 288 7.09 29.67 10.41
N LEU A 289 5.99 28.89 10.43
CA LEU A 289 5.73 27.88 11.44
C LEU A 289 6.21 26.51 10.92
N THR A 290 6.79 25.72 11.82
CA THR A 290 7.06 24.30 11.59
C THR A 290 6.16 23.53 12.53
N ILE A 291 5.36 22.62 11.98
CA ILE A 291 4.50 21.72 12.73
C ILE A 291 5.13 20.33 12.60
N THR A 292 5.59 19.80 13.73
CA THR A 292 6.16 18.45 13.83
C THR A 292 5.06 17.40 13.99
N ASP A 293 5.37 16.17 13.60
CA ASP A 293 4.49 15.03 13.86
C ASP A 293 4.22 14.92 15.37
N GLU A 294 5.26 15.06 16.22
CA GLU A 294 5.11 15.00 17.68
C GLU A 294 4.24 16.13 18.27
N GLN A 295 4.15 17.29 17.60
CA GLN A 295 3.23 18.35 17.99
C GLN A 295 1.77 17.98 17.72
N LEU A 296 1.48 17.31 16.59
CA LEU A 296 0.14 16.81 16.27
C LEU A 296 -0.20 15.58 17.14
N ALA A 297 0.76 14.68 17.36
CA ALA A 297 0.70 13.60 18.35
C ALA A 297 0.24 14.10 19.72
N ARG A 298 0.81 15.24 20.14
CA ARG A 298 0.48 15.82 21.44
C ARG A 298 -0.94 16.38 21.48
N LEU A 299 -1.47 16.95 20.39
CA LEU A 299 -2.88 17.37 20.33
C LEU A 299 -3.82 16.18 20.60
N HIS A 300 -3.47 14.97 20.13
CA HIS A 300 -4.21 13.75 20.47
C HIS A 300 -4.16 13.42 21.96
N ARG A 301 -2.94 13.29 22.50
CA ARG A 301 -2.75 12.96 23.92
C ARG A 301 -3.36 14.00 24.88
N VAL A 302 -3.48 15.27 24.48
CA VAL A 302 -4.11 16.32 25.32
C VAL A 302 -5.59 16.60 25.02
N GLY A 303 -6.25 15.79 24.20
CA GLY A 303 -7.69 15.93 23.93
C GLY A 303 -8.07 17.19 23.15
N LEU A 304 -7.20 17.62 22.22
CA LEU A 304 -7.39 18.79 21.35
C LEU A 304 -7.51 18.47 19.87
N ALA A 305 -7.09 17.29 19.46
CA ALA A 305 -7.33 16.67 18.16
C ALA A 305 -7.56 15.17 18.39
N GLN A 306 -8.16 14.45 17.45
CA GLN A 306 -8.38 13.01 17.63
C GLN A 306 -8.04 12.22 16.38
N GLU A 307 -7.18 11.22 16.53
CA GLU A 307 -6.89 10.24 15.49
C GLU A 307 -8.16 9.52 15.06
N PHE A 308 -8.24 9.19 13.78
CA PHE A 308 -9.42 8.58 13.18
C PHE A 308 -9.01 7.52 12.16
N THR A 309 -9.94 6.64 11.81
CA THR A 309 -9.74 5.69 10.72
C THR A 309 -10.21 6.30 9.42
N ALA A 310 -9.29 6.42 8.46
CA ALA A 310 -9.61 6.74 7.09
C ALA A 310 -10.14 5.48 6.39
N VAL A 311 -11.31 5.59 5.77
CA VAL A 311 -11.94 4.50 5.02
C VAL A 311 -12.38 5.02 3.67
N GLY A 312 -12.59 4.14 2.70
CA GLY A 312 -13.25 4.52 1.45
C GLY A 312 -13.45 3.32 0.54
N THR A 313 -14.32 3.50 -0.44
CA THR A 313 -14.62 2.51 -1.48
C THR A 313 -14.83 3.26 -2.80
N SER A 314 -14.15 2.83 -3.88
CA SER A 314 -14.27 3.41 -5.21
C SER A 314 -15.63 3.12 -5.84
N SER A 315 -15.94 3.86 -6.90
CA SER A 315 -16.91 3.42 -7.91
C SER A 315 -16.56 2.04 -8.47
N THR A 316 -17.55 1.35 -9.05
CA THR A 316 -17.32 0.03 -9.67
C THR A 316 -16.55 0.18 -10.98
N GLN A 317 -15.31 -0.29 -10.96
CA GLN A 317 -14.44 -0.39 -12.12
C GLN A 317 -14.75 -1.67 -12.91
N ASN A 318 -14.71 -1.56 -14.23
CA ASN A 318 -14.86 -2.69 -15.14
C ASN A 318 -13.66 -2.74 -16.08
N SER A 319 -12.96 -3.88 -16.12
CA SER A 319 -11.89 -4.15 -17.06
C SER A 319 -12.20 -5.42 -17.84
N SER A 320 -11.70 -5.55 -19.06
CA SER A 320 -11.87 -6.74 -19.88
C SER A 320 -10.73 -6.89 -20.86
N GLY A 321 -10.36 -8.13 -21.17
CA GLY A 321 -9.28 -8.41 -22.10
C GLY A 321 -9.08 -9.90 -22.35
N GLU A 322 -7.99 -10.22 -23.03
CA GLU A 322 -7.46 -11.57 -23.13
C GLU A 322 -6.55 -11.84 -21.92
N VAL A 323 -6.61 -13.04 -21.35
CA VAL A 323 -5.66 -13.48 -20.34
C VAL A 323 -4.38 -13.94 -21.06
N PRO A 324 -3.20 -13.41 -20.69
CA PRO A 324 -1.90 -13.76 -21.30
C PRO A 324 -1.53 -15.25 -21.25
#